data_AF-A0A0B2SLF6-F1
#
_entry.id   AF-A0A0B2SLF6-F1
#
_cell.length_a   1.000
_cell.length_b   1.000
_cell.length_c   1.000
_cell.angle_alpha   90.00
_cell.angle_beta   90.00
_cell.angle_gamma   90.00
#
_symmetry.space_group_name_H-M   'P 1'
#
loop_
_entity.id
_entity.type
_entity.pdbx_description
1 polymer ?
#
loop_
_entity_poly.entity_id
_entity_poly.type
_entity_poly.pdbx_seq_one_letter_code
_entity_poly.pdbx_strand_id
1 'polypeptide(L)'
;MMGWLLINLSILMKSIQDGTLSQSVILYQLFCAWDIIAERLGFMLVFGDLVWIPFTFSIQGWWLLMNSVESTPAAIVANCFVFLIGYMVFRGANKQNHVFKKNPKARIWGKPPKVIGGKLLASGYWGIARRCNYLGDLMLALSFSLPCGIR
;
A
#
# COMPACT_ATOMS: atom_id res chain seq x y z
N MET A 1 -0.21 12.33 -10.70
CA MET A 1 0.92 12.92 -11.45
C MET A 1 1.61 11.93 -12.39
N MET A 2 1.62 10.64 -12.07
CA MET A 2 2.37 9.66 -12.85
C MET A 2 1.90 9.43 -14.30
N GLY A 3 0.59 9.30 -14.49
CA GLY A 3 0.02 9.19 -15.85
C GLY A 3 0.31 10.43 -16.69
N TRP A 4 0.38 11.60 -16.08
CA TRP A 4 0.73 12.86 -16.76
C TRP A 4 2.17 12.88 -17.25
N LEU A 5 3.13 12.39 -16.45
CA LEU A 5 4.53 12.26 -16.87
C LEU A 5 4.71 11.26 -18.03
N LEU A 6 4.07 10.08 -17.93
CA LEU A 6 4.15 9.06 -18.99
C LEU A 6 3.56 9.56 -20.30
N ILE A 7 2.44 10.30 -20.22
CA ILE A 7 1.82 10.95 -21.38
C ILE A 7 2.78 12.00 -21.97
N ASN A 8 3.41 12.85 -21.15
CA ASN A 8 4.32 13.88 -21.63
C ASN A 8 5.61 13.32 -22.26
N LEU A 9 6.17 12.25 -21.69
CA LEU A 9 7.31 11.54 -22.29
C LEU A 9 6.91 10.84 -23.59
N SER A 10 5.72 10.26 -23.66
CA SER A 10 5.19 9.68 -24.90
C SER A 10 4.99 10.73 -26.00
N ILE A 11 4.45 11.90 -25.66
CA ILE A 11 4.29 13.04 -26.58
C ILE A 11 5.65 13.55 -27.07
N LEU A 12 6.65 13.65 -26.17
CA LEU A 12 8.01 14.04 -26.54
C LEU A 12 8.62 13.02 -27.53
N MET A 13 8.55 11.73 -27.21
CA MET A 13 9.08 10.67 -28.08
C MET A 13 8.39 10.67 -29.45
N LYS A 14 7.07 10.91 -29.48
CA LYS A 14 6.33 11.00 -30.72
C LYS A 14 6.73 12.23 -31.54
N SER A 15 6.94 13.38 -30.90
CA SER A 15 7.41 14.61 -31.56
C SER A 15 8.83 14.45 -32.13
N ILE A 16 9.71 13.70 -31.46
CA ILE A 16 11.03 13.34 -31.98
C ILE A 16 10.91 12.44 -33.23
N GLN A 17 10.06 11.41 -33.18
CA GLN A 17 9.84 10.50 -34.32
C GLN A 17 9.25 11.23 -35.54
N ASP A 18 8.34 12.18 -35.31
CA ASP A 18 7.68 12.92 -36.37
C ASP A 18 8.50 14.13 -36.85
N GLY A 19 9.68 14.40 -36.26
CA GLY A 19 10.54 15.54 -36.62
C GLY A 19 9.95 16.92 -36.29
N THR A 20 8.92 16.98 -35.43
CA THR A 20 8.16 18.19 -35.11
C THR A 20 8.64 18.89 -33.83
N LEU A 21 9.88 18.61 -33.41
CA LEU A 21 10.44 19.09 -32.15
C LEU A 21 10.60 20.61 -32.16
N SER A 22 9.64 21.33 -31.57
CA SER A 22 9.66 22.79 -31.48
C SER A 22 10.29 23.26 -30.17
N GLN A 23 10.79 24.49 -30.15
CA GLN A 23 11.31 25.12 -28.92
C GLN A 23 10.26 25.15 -27.81
N SER A 24 8.98 25.31 -28.15
CA SER A 24 7.87 25.28 -27.20
C SER A 24 7.68 23.90 -26.57
N VAL A 25 7.84 22.81 -27.33
CA VAL A 25 7.78 21.44 -26.80
C VAL A 25 8.94 21.20 -25.85
N ILE A 26 10.15 21.62 -26.20
CA ILE A 26 11.34 21.49 -25.33
C ILE A 26 11.13 22.25 -24.02
N LEU A 27 10.67 23.51 -24.09
CA LEU A 27 10.42 24.34 -22.92
C LEU A 27 9.35 23.73 -22.01
N TYR A 28 8.26 23.21 -22.59
CA TYR A 28 7.19 22.54 -21.86
C TYR A 28 7.69 21.31 -21.09
N GLN A 29 8.55 20.49 -21.73
CA GLN A 29 9.12 19.30 -21.10
C GLN A 29 10.10 19.65 -19.97
N LEU A 30 10.88 20.73 -20.11
CA LEU A 30 11.75 21.23 -19.05
C LEU A 30 10.97 21.68 -17.82
N PHE A 31 9.82 22.36 -18.00
CA PHE A 31 8.96 22.74 -16.89
C PHE A 31 8.32 21.54 -16.20
N CYS A 32 7.88 20.53 -16.96
CA CYS A 32 7.38 19.28 -16.39
C CYS A 32 8.45 18.56 -15.55
N ALA A 33 9.71 18.54 -16.02
CA ALA A 33 10.82 17.97 -15.28
C ALA A 33 11.14 18.78 -14.00
N TRP A 34 11.08 20.12 -14.09
CA TRP A 34 11.27 21.00 -12.93
C TRP A 34 10.20 20.79 -11.86
N ASP A 35 8.94 20.57 -12.25
CA ASP A 35 7.84 20.31 -11.32
C ASP A 35 8.10 19.05 -10.46
N ILE A 36 8.66 17.99 -11.06
CA ILE A 36 9.05 16.76 -10.35
C ILE A 36 10.25 16.96 -9.42
N ILE A 37 11.14 17.90 -9.75
CA ILE A 37 12.33 18.20 -8.94
C ILE A 37 11.96 19.15 -7.79
N ALA A 38 11.06 20.11 -8.04
CA ALA A 38 10.67 21.18 -7.12
C ALA A 38 9.56 20.74 -6.14
N GLU A 39 8.52 20.07 -6.62
CA GLU A 39 7.66 19.26 -5.75
C GLU A 39 8.51 18.07 -5.32
N ARG A 40 8.66 17.80 -4.03
CA ARG A 40 9.54 16.72 -3.53
C ARG A 40 8.95 15.31 -3.79
N LEU A 41 8.40 15.07 -4.98
CA LEU A 41 8.05 13.78 -5.54
C LEU A 41 9.32 13.13 -6.11
N GLY A 42 10.25 12.79 -5.22
CA GLY A 42 11.55 12.24 -5.62
C GLY A 42 11.42 10.91 -6.36
N PHE A 43 12.46 10.55 -7.11
CA PHE A 43 12.56 9.29 -7.87
C PHE A 43 12.12 8.05 -7.06
N MET A 44 12.45 7.99 -5.78
CA MET A 44 12.06 6.89 -4.89
C MET A 44 10.53 6.66 -4.84
N LEU A 45 9.73 7.74 -4.71
CA LEU A 45 8.26 7.62 -4.66
C LEU A 45 7.71 7.22 -6.03
N VAL A 46 8.26 7.83 -7.10
CA VAL A 46 7.84 7.54 -8.47
C VAL A 46 8.13 6.08 -8.86
N PHE A 47 9.36 5.62 -8.61
CA PHE A 47 9.76 4.26 -8.87
C PHE A 47 8.98 3.27 -7.99
N GLY A 48 8.74 3.63 -6.72
CA GLY A 48 7.91 2.87 -5.80
C GLY A 48 6.52 2.59 -6.37
N ASP A 49 5.83 3.64 -6.80
CA ASP A 49 4.44 3.55 -7.27
C ASP A 49 4.30 2.88 -8.64
N LEU A 50 5.20 3.17 -9.58
CA LEU A 50 5.10 2.65 -10.96
C LEU A 50 5.72 1.30 -11.21
N VAL A 51 6.82 1.00 -10.52
CA VAL A 51 7.66 -0.14 -10.85
C VAL A 51 7.64 -1.11 -9.69
N TRP A 52 8.01 -0.66 -8.50
CA TRP A 52 8.13 -1.58 -7.38
C TRP A 52 6.80 -2.25 -7.05
N ILE A 53 5.74 -1.49 -6.77
CA ILE A 53 4.45 -2.06 -6.34
C ILE A 53 3.85 -3.00 -7.40
N PRO A 54 3.57 -2.59 -8.66
CA PRO A 54 2.85 -3.46 -9.59
C PRO A 54 3.63 -4.71 -9.98
N PHE A 55 4.96 -4.62 -10.13
CA PHE A 55 5.76 -5.77 -10.56
C PHE A 55 6.14 -6.70 -9.40
N THR A 56 6.33 -6.18 -8.18
CA THR A 56 6.65 -7.06 -7.03
C THR A 56 5.40 -7.68 -6.40
N PHE A 57 4.28 -6.96 -6.31
CA PHE A 57 3.06 -7.48 -5.66
C PHE A 57 2.29 -8.46 -6.58
N SER A 58 2.67 -8.53 -7.86
CA SER A 58 2.12 -9.49 -8.82
C SER A 58 2.94 -10.79 -8.92
N ILE A 59 4.07 -10.91 -8.21
CA ILE A 59 4.96 -12.09 -8.31
C ILE A 59 4.22 -13.39 -7.98
N GLN A 60 3.36 -13.38 -6.96
CA GLN A 60 2.54 -14.52 -6.56
C GLN A 60 1.64 -14.99 -7.71
N GLY A 61 1.02 -14.04 -8.43
CA GLY A 61 0.17 -14.34 -9.59
C GLY A 61 0.96 -14.94 -10.76
N TRP A 62 2.11 -14.36 -11.07
CA TRP A 62 3.02 -14.91 -12.09
C TRP A 62 3.50 -16.31 -11.74
N TRP A 63 3.84 -16.54 -10.47
CA TRP A 63 4.31 -17.83 -10.01
C TRP A 63 3.21 -18.91 -10.10
N LEU A 64 1.97 -18.58 -9.71
CA LEU A 64 0.82 -19.48 -9.82
C LEU A 64 0.42 -19.78 -11.27
N LEU A 65 0.68 -18.86 -12.21
CA LEU A 65 0.46 -19.11 -13.64
C LEU A 65 1.42 -20.18 -14.19
N MET A 66 2.64 -20.23 -13.67
CA MET A 66 3.69 -21.16 -14.12
C MET A 66 3.74 -22.46 -13.33
N ASN A 67 3.13 -22.51 -12.14
CA ASN A 67 3.18 -23.65 -11.23
C ASN A 67 1.76 -24.09 -10.85
N SER A 68 1.39 -25.32 -11.20
CA SER A 68 0.15 -25.93 -10.75
C SER A 68 0.28 -26.33 -9.27
N VAL A 69 -0.24 -25.48 -8.38
CA VAL A 69 -0.33 -25.78 -6.94
C VAL A 69 -1.72 -26.25 -6.59
N GLU A 70 -1.83 -27.51 -6.19
CA GLU A 70 -3.03 -28.04 -5.59
C GLU A 70 -3.05 -27.71 -4.10
N SER A 71 -4.02 -26.90 -3.68
CA SER A 71 -4.24 -26.58 -2.27
C SER A 71 -5.35 -27.46 -1.71
N THR A 72 -5.11 -28.08 -0.56
CA THR A 72 -6.17 -28.83 0.14
C THR A 72 -7.28 -27.87 0.59
N PRO A 73 -8.53 -28.32 0.69
CA PRO A 73 -9.62 -27.48 1.20
C PRO A 73 -9.32 -26.90 2.59
N ALA A 74 -8.63 -27.67 3.44
CA ALA A 74 -8.18 -27.22 4.76
C ALA A 74 -7.20 -26.04 4.67
N ALA A 75 -6.23 -26.08 3.75
CA ALA A 75 -5.28 -24.99 3.54
C ALA A 75 -5.97 -23.71 3.03
N ILE A 76 -6.95 -23.85 2.13
CA ILE A 76 -7.75 -22.72 1.64
C ILE A 76 -8.52 -22.07 2.79
N VAL A 77 -9.22 -22.87 3.59
CA VAL A 77 -9.98 -22.40 4.76
C VAL A 77 -9.05 -21.70 5.76
N ALA A 78 -7.89 -22.29 6.06
CA ALA A 78 -6.89 -21.69 6.94
C ALA A 78 -6.40 -20.33 6.39
N ASN A 79 -6.10 -20.24 5.09
CA ASN A 79 -5.69 -18.99 4.46
C ASN A 79 -6.75 -17.90 4.56
N CYS A 80 -8.03 -18.24 4.34
CA CYS A 80 -9.15 -17.33 4.52
C CYS A 80 -9.22 -16.80 5.97
N PHE A 81 -9.01 -17.67 6.97
CA PHE A 81 -8.95 -17.22 8.36
C PHE A 81 -7.78 -16.28 8.63
N VAL A 82 -6.59 -16.55 8.10
CA VAL A 82 -5.43 -15.66 8.22
C VAL A 82 -5.75 -14.29 7.62
N PHE A 83 -6.33 -14.24 6.42
CA PHE A 83 -6.74 -12.99 5.78
C PHE A 83 -7.77 -12.24 6.62
N LEU A 84 -8.84 -12.90 7.08
CA LEU A 84 -9.92 -12.27 7.84
C LEU A 84 -9.42 -11.72 9.19
N ILE A 85 -8.61 -12.49 9.92
CA ILE A 85 -8.02 -12.04 11.18
C ILE A 85 -7.09 -10.86 10.94
N GLY A 86 -6.21 -10.94 9.94
CA GLY A 86 -5.32 -9.85 9.55
C GLY A 86 -6.09 -8.57 9.22
N TYR A 87 -7.14 -8.68 8.40
CA TYR A 87 -8.02 -7.58 8.03
C TYR A 87 -8.71 -6.94 9.25
N MET A 88 -9.31 -7.77 10.12
CA MET A 88 -9.99 -7.31 11.32
C MET A 88 -9.04 -6.57 12.27
N VAL A 89 -7.83 -7.08 12.47
CA VAL A 89 -6.81 -6.44 13.30
C VAL A 89 -6.33 -5.13 12.67
N PHE A 90 -5.95 -5.14 11.39
CA PHE A 90 -5.45 -3.97 10.68
C PHE A 90 -6.48 -2.83 10.65
N ARG A 91 -7.71 -3.12 10.21
CA ARG A 91 -8.79 -2.13 10.12
C ARG A 91 -9.32 -1.75 11.50
N GLY A 92 -9.47 -2.72 12.39
CA GLY A 92 -9.94 -2.50 13.76
C GLY A 92 -9.03 -1.56 14.54
N ALA A 93 -7.72 -1.80 14.53
CA ALA A 93 -6.74 -0.96 15.22
C ALA A 93 -6.73 0.47 14.68
N ASN A 94 -6.74 0.64 13.35
CA ASN A 94 -6.79 1.96 12.70
C ASN A 94 -8.10 2.70 13.00
N LYS A 95 -9.25 2.02 12.88
CA LYS A 95 -10.57 2.58 13.21
C LYS A 95 -10.62 3.03 14.67
N GLN A 96 -10.13 2.20 15.59
CA GLN A 96 -10.10 2.52 17.01
C GLN A 96 -9.25 3.77 17.31
N ASN A 97 -8.07 3.88 16.67
CA ASN A 97 -7.22 5.06 16.82
C ASN A 97 -7.89 6.33 16.27
N HIS A 98 -8.56 6.22 15.11
CA HIS A 98 -9.29 7.34 14.51
C HIS A 98 -10.45 7.80 15.40
N VAL A 99 -11.25 6.86 15.91
CA VAL A 99 -12.37 7.17 16.83
C VAL A 99 -11.86 7.82 18.11
N PHE A 100 -10.76 7.32 18.69
CA PHE A 100 -10.16 7.90 19.89
C PHE A 100 -9.66 9.34 19.65
N LYS A 101 -9.01 9.61 18.51
CA LYS A 101 -8.57 10.97 18.14
C LYS A 101 -9.75 11.94 17.97
N LYS A 102 -10.90 11.47 17.47
CA LYS A 102 -12.10 12.28 17.29
C LYS A 102 -12.88 12.49 18.59
N ASN A 103 -12.97 11.46 19.42
CA ASN A 103 -13.64 11.49 20.71
C ASN A 103 -12.83 10.71 21.76
N PRO A 104 -11.98 11.41 22.55
CA PRO A 104 -11.13 10.78 23.55
C PRO A 104 -11.88 10.10 24.71
N LYS A 105 -13.20 10.32 24.85
CA LYS A 105 -14.06 9.70 25.87
C LYS A 105 -14.85 8.49 25.35
N ALA A 106 -14.73 8.17 24.06
CA ALA A 106 -15.44 7.04 23.47
C ALA A 106 -15.03 5.72 24.13
N ARG A 107 -16.02 4.86 24.44
CA ARG A 107 -15.76 3.54 25.02
C ARG A 107 -15.06 2.64 24.01
N ILE A 108 -14.07 1.89 24.49
CA ILE A 108 -13.29 0.96 23.71
C ILE A 108 -13.52 -0.43 24.30
N TRP A 109 -14.12 -1.32 23.51
CA TRP A 109 -14.54 -2.66 23.95
C TRP A 109 -15.33 -2.62 25.27
N GLY A 110 -16.29 -1.69 25.34
CA GLY A 110 -17.18 -1.52 26.51
C GLY A 110 -16.56 -0.79 27.71
N LYS A 111 -15.24 -0.55 27.73
CA LYS A 111 -14.53 0.09 28.85
C LYS A 111 -14.12 1.53 28.52
N PRO A 112 -13.94 2.41 29.52
CA PRO A 112 -13.35 3.72 29.29
C PRO A 112 -11.91 3.58 28.74
N PRO A 113 -11.50 4.47 27.83
CA PRO A 113 -10.18 4.39 27.21
C PRO A 113 -9.08 4.63 28.25
N LYS A 114 -8.09 3.72 28.29
CA LYS A 114 -6.85 3.95 29.04
C LYS A 114 -5.87 4.73 28.15
N VAL A 115 -5.29 5.78 28.70
CA VAL A 115 -4.43 6.72 27.97
C VAL A 115 -3.15 6.96 28.75
N ILE A 116 -2.00 6.99 28.06
CA ILE A 116 -0.70 7.37 28.63
C ILE A 116 -0.41 8.81 28.22
N GLY A 117 -0.10 9.66 29.21
CA GLY A 117 0.20 11.08 28.98
C GLY A 117 -0.93 11.88 28.32
N GLY A 118 -2.18 11.41 28.43
CA GLY A 118 -3.36 12.05 27.85
C GLY A 118 -3.47 12.01 26.33
N LYS A 119 -2.48 11.45 25.61
CA LYS A 119 -2.40 11.48 24.14
C LYS A 119 -2.28 10.09 23.50
N LEU A 120 -1.70 9.12 24.21
CA LEU A 120 -1.42 7.79 23.66
C LEU A 120 -2.43 6.76 24.14
N LEU A 121 -3.15 6.17 23.20
CA LEU A 121 -4.13 5.13 23.50
C LEU A 121 -3.44 3.83 23.95
N ALA A 122 -3.79 3.34 25.14
CA ALA A 122 -3.23 2.12 25.75
C ALA A 122 -4.34 1.10 26.10
N SER A 123 -5.40 1.05 25.30
CA SER A 123 -6.53 0.12 25.44
C SER A 123 -6.99 -0.43 24.09
N GLY A 124 -7.80 -1.49 24.09
CA GLY A 124 -8.18 -2.22 22.88
C GLY A 124 -6.95 -2.80 22.15
N TYR A 125 -6.89 -2.72 20.83
CA TYR A 125 -5.76 -3.21 20.03
C TYR A 125 -4.41 -2.61 20.47
N TRP A 126 -4.39 -1.32 20.83
CA TRP A 126 -3.20 -0.58 21.25
C TRP A 126 -2.74 -0.91 22.67
N GLY A 127 -3.60 -1.56 23.47
CA GLY A 127 -3.23 -2.10 24.78
C GLY A 127 -2.60 -3.49 24.70
N ILE A 128 -2.85 -4.24 23.61
CA ILE A 128 -2.26 -5.57 23.38
C ILE A 128 -0.84 -5.43 22.85
N ALA A 129 -0.64 -4.56 21.85
CA ALA A 129 0.67 -4.31 21.25
C ALA A 129 0.80 -2.87 20.78
N ARG A 130 2.02 -2.33 20.84
CA ARG A 130 2.33 -0.94 20.43
C ARG A 130 2.01 -0.64 18.96
N ARG A 131 2.11 -1.65 18.09
CA ARG A 131 1.83 -1.56 16.63
C ARG A 131 1.00 -2.75 16.16
N CYS A 132 -0.13 -3.00 16.82
CA CYS A 132 -1.00 -4.13 16.49
C CYS A 132 -1.50 -4.11 15.03
N ASN A 133 -1.69 -2.92 14.45
CA ASN A 133 -2.01 -2.77 13.03
C ASN A 133 -0.94 -3.38 12.10
N TYR A 134 0.35 -3.31 12.45
CA TYR A 134 1.42 -3.86 11.61
C TYR A 134 1.39 -5.39 11.60
N LEU A 135 0.98 -6.01 12.73
CA LEU A 135 0.74 -7.45 12.76
C LEU A 135 -0.41 -7.84 11.81
N GLY A 136 -1.50 -7.06 11.80
CA GLY A 136 -2.61 -7.28 10.86
C GLY A 136 -2.18 -7.15 9.40
N ASP A 137 -1.34 -6.16 9.10
CA ASP A 137 -0.78 -5.95 7.75
C ASP A 137 0.14 -7.11 7.33
N LEU A 138 0.98 -7.60 8.24
CA LEU A 138 1.83 -8.76 8.00
C LEU A 138 1.01 -10.04 7.74
N MET A 139 -0.08 -10.26 8.48
CA MET A 139 -0.98 -11.38 8.24
C MET A 139 -1.68 -11.29 6.88
N LEU A 140 -2.09 -10.08 6.47
CA LEU A 140 -2.63 -9.86 5.13
C LEU A 140 -1.60 -10.18 4.05
N ALA A 141 -0.38 -9.65 4.19
CA ALA A 141 0.71 -9.92 3.25
C ALA A 141 1.01 -11.43 3.16
N LEU A 142 1.05 -12.13 4.30
CA LEU A 142 1.24 -13.57 4.36
C LEU A 142 0.13 -14.31 3.61
N SER A 143 -1.13 -13.90 3.79
CA SER A 143 -2.27 -14.57 3.14
C SER A 143 -2.30 -14.43 1.61
N PHE A 144 -1.64 -13.41 1.05
CA PHE A 144 -1.44 -13.30 -0.40
C PHE A 144 -0.36 -14.26 -0.93
N SER A 145 0.61 -14.61 -0.08
CA SER A 145 1.71 -15.51 -0.44
C SER A 145 1.41 -16.99 -0.17
N LEU A 146 0.60 -17.32 0.83
CA LEU A 146 0.25 -18.70 1.20
C LEU A 146 -0.31 -19.56 0.05
N PRO A 147 -1.11 -19.03 -0.90
CA PRO A 147 -1.56 -19.81 -2.07
C PRO A 147 -0.41 -20.35 -2.95
N CYS A 148 0.79 -19.77 -2.85
CA CYS A 148 1.97 -20.27 -3.57
C CYS A 148 2.50 -21.61 -3.00
N GLY A 149 1.90 -22.12 -1.93
CA GLY A 149 2.29 -23.39 -1.32
C GLY A 149 3.61 -23.31 -0.56
N ILE A 150 3.95 -24.42 0.08
CA ILE A 150 5.21 -24.65 0.80
C ILE A 150 5.75 -25.95 0.24
N ARG A 151 6.89 -25.89 -0.43
CA ARG A 151 7.57 -27.07 -0.97
C ARG A 151 8.40 -27.75 0.11
#